data_AF-A0A2A5FSH3-F1
#
_entry.id   AF-A0A2A5FSH3-F1
#
_cell.length_a   1.000
_cell.length_b   1.000
_cell.length_c   1.000
_cell.angle_alpha   90.00
_cell.angle_beta   90.00
_cell.angle_gamma   90.00
#
_symmetry.space_group_name_H-M   'P 1'
#
loop_
_entity.id
_entity.type
_entity.pdbx_description
1 polymer ?
#
loop_
_entity_poly.entity_id
_entity_poly.type
_entity_poly.pdbx_seq_one_letter_code
_entity_poly.pdbx_strand_id
1 'polypeptide(L)'
;MSAVGVSLISLGMAGSADAALVGRLAATPGGTDYQAYYDEDADLTWLADANAAGVMNWVNANNWAANLDIDGVTGWRLPTTMQPDA
;
A
#
# COMPACT_ATOMS: atom_id res chain seq x y z
N MET A 1 -22.81 -41.78 -41.15
CA MET A 1 -21.85 -41.42 -40.09
C MET A 1 -21.62 -39.93 -40.17
N SER A 2 -22.35 -39.15 -39.37
CA SER A 2 -22.21 -37.69 -39.31
C SER A 2 -21.68 -37.35 -37.93
N ALA A 3 -20.43 -36.89 -37.86
CA ALA A 3 -19.81 -36.45 -36.63
C ALA A 3 -20.37 -35.08 -36.26
N VAL A 4 -21.06 -34.98 -35.12
CA VAL A 4 -21.38 -33.69 -34.51
C VAL A 4 -20.22 -33.36 -33.58
N GLY A 5 -19.39 -32.41 -34.00
CA GLY A 5 -18.22 -31.96 -33.26
C GLY A 5 -18.62 -31.33 -31.92
N VAL A 6 -17.96 -31.77 -30.86
CA VAL A 6 -18.06 -31.18 -29.52
C VAL A 6 -17.23 -29.89 -29.53
N SER A 7 -17.85 -28.74 -29.27
CA SER A 7 -17.12 -27.52 -28.91
C SER A 7 -17.14 -27.35 -27.39
N LEU A 8 -15.98 -27.59 -26.76
CA LEU A 8 -15.72 -27.18 -25.39
C LEU A 8 -15.41 -25.68 -25.39
N ILE A 9 -16.27 -24.87 -24.76
CA ILE A 9 -15.96 -23.47 -24.46
C ILE A 9 -15.16 -23.47 -23.16
N SER A 10 -13.85 -23.31 -23.26
CA SER A 10 -12.99 -23.06 -22.10
C SER A 10 -13.23 -21.63 -21.62
N LEU A 11 -13.91 -21.44 -20.49
CA LEU A 11 -13.91 -20.16 -19.77
C LEU A 11 -12.50 -19.93 -19.24
N GLY A 12 -11.78 -19.01 -19.89
CA GLY A 12 -10.47 -18.56 -19.43
C GLY A 12 -10.58 -18.01 -18.01
N MET A 13 -9.71 -18.50 -17.12
CA MET A 13 -9.61 -18.03 -15.75
C MET A 13 -9.17 -16.57 -15.79
N ALA A 14 -10.04 -15.64 -15.40
CA ALA A 14 -9.62 -14.30 -15.08
C ALA A 14 -8.86 -14.38 -13.76
N GLY A 15 -7.53 -14.23 -13.79
CA GLY A 15 -6.75 -14.01 -12.57
C GLY A 15 -7.10 -12.63 -12.04
N SER A 16 -7.57 -12.55 -10.80
CA SER A 16 -7.66 -11.28 -10.08
C SER A 16 -6.25 -10.73 -9.91
N ALA A 17 -5.97 -9.55 -10.44
CA ALA A 17 -4.84 -8.76 -9.97
C ALA A 17 -5.36 -7.95 -8.78
N ASP A 18 -5.30 -8.52 -7.58
CA ASP A 18 -5.70 -7.83 -6.36
C ASP A 18 -4.49 -7.05 -5.80
N ALA A 19 -4.41 -5.77 -6.13
CA ALA A 19 -3.50 -4.81 -5.50
C ALA A 19 -4.03 -4.40 -4.11
N ALA A 20 -4.10 -5.36 -3.18
CA ALA A 20 -4.73 -5.13 -1.89
C ALA A 20 -3.76 -4.45 -0.92
N LEU A 21 -4.17 -3.30 -0.36
CA LEU A 21 -3.47 -2.73 0.79
C LEU A 21 -3.67 -3.62 2.01
N VAL A 22 -2.57 -4.12 2.59
CA VAL A 22 -2.58 -4.99 3.77
C VAL A 22 -2.42 -4.15 5.03
N GLY A 23 -3.40 -4.18 5.93
CA GLY A 23 -3.35 -3.48 7.22
C GLY A 23 -2.16 -3.93 8.09
N ARG A 24 -1.44 -2.96 8.66
CA ARG A 24 -0.31 -3.15 9.58
C ARG A 24 -0.54 -2.30 10.83
N LEU A 25 0.09 -2.68 11.95
CA LEU A 25 0.04 -1.91 13.20
C LEU A 25 -1.40 -1.62 13.63
N ALA A 26 -2.12 -2.68 14.03
CA ALA A 26 -3.50 -2.56 14.48
C ALA A 26 -3.54 -1.60 15.68
N ALA A 27 -4.29 -0.51 15.57
CA ALA A 27 -4.35 0.51 16.61
C ALA A 27 -5.05 -0.01 17.87
N THR A 28 -5.93 -1.01 17.70
CA THR A 28 -6.56 -1.76 18.78
C THR A 28 -6.28 -3.26 18.62
N PRO A 29 -5.90 -3.99 19.69
CA PRO A 29 -5.71 -5.44 19.62
C PRO A 29 -6.95 -6.17 19.10
N GLY A 30 -6.81 -6.88 17.97
CA GLY A 30 -7.92 -7.58 17.31
C GLY A 30 -8.88 -6.68 16.52
N GLY A 31 -8.56 -5.39 16.38
CA GLY A 31 -9.32 -4.43 15.59
C GLY A 31 -9.07 -4.53 14.08
N THR A 32 -9.75 -3.67 13.34
CA THR A 32 -9.62 -3.50 11.87
C THR A 32 -9.15 -2.10 11.48
N ASP A 33 -8.91 -1.28 12.50
CA ASP A 33 -8.25 0.01 12.49
C ASP A 33 -6.73 -0.19 12.51
N TYR A 34 -6.08 0.27 11.45
CA TYR A 34 -4.64 0.12 11.25
C TYR A 34 -3.97 1.50 11.21
N GLN A 35 -2.78 1.61 11.78
CA GLN A 35 -1.97 2.83 11.73
C GLN A 35 -1.13 2.91 10.46
N ALA A 36 -0.99 1.80 9.74
CA ALA A 36 -0.27 1.74 8.48
C ALA A 36 -0.85 0.71 7.51
N TYR A 37 -0.56 0.87 6.22
CA TYR A 37 -0.97 -0.04 5.16
C TYR A 37 0.23 -0.40 4.30
N TYR A 38 0.45 -1.70 4.12
CA TYR A 38 1.47 -2.23 3.21
C TYR A 38 0.88 -2.38 1.81
N ASP A 39 1.55 -1.78 0.84
CA ASP A 39 1.27 -1.83 -0.58
C ASP A 39 2.19 -2.88 -1.22
N GLU A 40 1.58 -3.98 -1.67
CA GLU A 40 2.30 -5.14 -2.23
C GLU A 40 2.88 -4.86 -3.62
N ASP A 41 2.33 -3.90 -4.37
CA ASP A 41 2.81 -3.53 -5.71
C ASP A 41 4.03 -2.61 -5.61
N ALA A 42 3.97 -1.63 -4.71
CA ALA A 42 5.06 -0.67 -4.49
C ALA A 42 6.16 -1.23 -3.56
N ASP A 43 5.87 -2.29 -2.82
CA ASP A 43 6.67 -2.80 -1.70
C ASP A 43 6.97 -1.71 -0.66
N LEU A 44 5.92 -0.94 -0.30
CA LEU A 44 6.02 0.18 0.62
C LEU A 44 4.96 0.09 1.72
N THR A 45 5.30 0.57 2.91
CA THR A 45 4.33 0.77 3.99
C THR A 45 4.04 2.25 4.11
N TRP A 46 2.76 2.61 4.03
CA TRP A 46 2.24 3.97 4.15
C TRP A 46 1.57 4.18 5.50
N LEU A 47 1.65 5.38 6.06
CA LEU A 47 0.84 5.76 7.21
C LEU A 47 -0.64 5.81 6.83
N ALA A 48 -1.52 5.38 7.74
CA ALA A 48 -2.96 5.48 7.57
C ALA A 48 -3.44 6.94 7.57
N ASP A 49 -2.82 7.80 8.37
CA ASP A 49 -3.09 9.24 8.39
C ASP A 49 -2.08 9.99 7.50
N ALA A 50 -2.56 10.45 6.34
CA ALA A 50 -1.77 11.25 5.41
C ALA A 50 -1.38 12.64 5.95
N ASN A 51 -2.01 13.11 7.04
CA ASN A 51 -1.78 14.40 7.66
C ASN A 51 -1.18 14.30 9.07
N ALA A 52 -0.55 13.17 9.42
CA ALA A 52 -0.01 12.90 10.76
C ALA A 52 0.96 13.99 11.28
N ALA A 53 1.64 14.71 10.39
CA ALA A 53 2.60 15.77 10.70
C ALA A 53 1.99 17.19 10.69
N GLY A 54 0.83 17.38 10.06
CA GLY A 54 0.33 18.71 9.71
C GLY A 54 1.22 19.47 8.71
N VAL A 55 1.06 20.79 8.66
CA VAL A 55 1.81 21.65 7.71
C VAL A 55 3.24 21.89 8.22
N MET A 56 4.22 21.44 7.44
CA MET A 56 5.64 21.62 7.73
C MET A 56 6.40 22.12 6.50
N ASN A 57 7.50 22.85 6.72
CA ASN A 57 8.48 23.05 5.65
C ASN A 57 9.26 21.75 5.39
N TRP A 58 9.98 21.69 4.25
CA TRP A 58 10.67 20.46 3.83
C TRP A 58 11.68 19.92 4.86
N VAL A 59 12.46 20.80 5.49
CA VAL A 59 13.48 20.41 6.48
C VAL A 59 12.82 19.80 7.71
N ASN A 60 11.78 20.45 8.23
CA ASN A 60 11.03 19.97 9.38
C ASN A 60 10.31 18.65 9.07
N ALA A 61 9.75 18.50 7.88
CA ALA A 61 9.07 17.28 7.46
C ALA A 61 10.03 16.09 7.35
N ASN A 62 11.23 16.28 6.80
CA ASN A 62 12.25 15.23 6.75
C ASN A 62 12.73 14.85 8.16
N ASN A 63 12.95 15.84 9.02
CA ASN A 63 13.36 15.58 10.40
C ASN A 63 12.25 14.85 11.18
N TRP A 64 10.99 15.25 10.99
CA TRP A 64 9.84 14.57 11.59
C TRP A 64 9.76 13.11 11.15
N ALA A 65 9.81 12.84 9.84
CA ALA A 65 9.75 11.48 9.31
C ALA A 65 10.93 10.62 9.80
N ALA A 66 12.15 11.17 9.84
CA ALA A 66 13.34 10.43 10.29
C ALA A 66 13.31 10.02 11.77
N ASN A 67 12.57 10.75 12.61
CA ASN A 67 12.41 10.45 14.04
C ASN A 67 11.06 9.79 14.37
N LEU A 68 10.24 9.47 13.37
CA LEU A 68 8.94 8.85 13.61
C LEU A 68 9.13 7.40 14.05
N ASP A 69 8.45 7.05 15.14
CA ASP A 69 8.36 5.71 15.69
C ASP A 69 6.88 5.42 15.98
N ILE A 70 6.34 4.38 15.35
CA ILE A 70 4.97 3.93 15.55
C ILE A 70 5.03 2.47 15.98
N ASP A 71 4.67 2.21 17.24
CA ASP A 71 4.71 0.89 17.87
C ASP A 71 6.06 0.15 17.70
N GLY A 72 7.18 0.89 17.75
CA GLY A 72 8.54 0.37 17.60
C GLY A 72 9.02 0.29 16.14
N VAL A 73 8.18 0.67 15.17
CA VAL A 73 8.54 0.71 13.76
C VAL A 73 9.11 2.08 13.40
N THR A 74 10.39 2.08 13.03
CA THR A 74 11.17 3.25 12.63
C THR A 74 11.57 3.16 11.14
N GLY A 75 12.25 4.19 10.62
CA GLY A 75 12.73 4.22 9.24
C GLY A 75 11.75 4.84 8.23
N TRP A 76 10.77 5.59 8.73
CA TRP A 76 9.83 6.34 7.91
C TRP A 76 10.56 7.44 7.12
N ARG A 77 10.05 7.72 5.92
CA ARG A 77 10.56 8.76 5.05
C ARG A 77 9.42 9.39 4.26
N LEU A 78 9.61 10.63 3.84
CA LEU A 78 8.69 11.25 2.89
C LEU A 78 8.73 10.49 1.55
N PRO A 79 7.60 10.39 0.83
CA PRO A 79 7.58 9.81 -0.49
C PRO A 79 8.56 10.54 -1.41
N THR A 80 9.40 9.78 -2.12
CA THR A 80 10.22 10.33 -3.20
C THR A 80 9.36 10.39 -4.45
N THR A 81 9.19 11.58 -5.02
CA THR A 81 8.63 11.70 -6.36
C THR A 81 9.79 11.70 -7.36
N MET A 82 9.61 11.06 -8.52
CA MET A 82 10.36 11.51 -9.69
C MET A 82 9.83 12.91 -9.97
N GLN A 83 10.65 13.95 -9.77
CA GLN A 83 10.29 15.25 -10.33
C GLN A 83 10.18 15.05 -11.85
N PRO A 84 9.05 15.38 -12.49
CA PRO A 84 9.14 15.76 -13.88
C PRO A 84 9.95 17.05 -13.90
N ASP A 85 11.11 17.01 -14.54
CA ASP A 85 11.90 18.19 -14.85
C ASP A 85 10.96 19.21 -15.53
N ALA A 86 10.85 20.40 -14.95
CA ALA A 86 10.22 21.56 -15.57
C ALA A 86 11.04 22.81 -15.24
#